data_AF-A0A0F9VM43-F1
#
_entry.id   AF-A0A0F9VM43-F1
#
_cell.length_a   1.000
_cell.length_b   1.000
_cell.length_c   1.000
_cell.angle_alpha   90.00
_cell.angle_beta   90.00
_cell.angle_gamma   90.00
#
_symmetry.space_group_name_H-M   'P 1'
#
loop_
_entity.id
_entity.type
_entity.pdbx_description
1 polymer ?
#
loop_
_entity_poly.entity_id
_entity_poly.type
_entity_poly.pdbx_seq_one_letter_code
_entity_poly.pdbx_strand_id
1 'polypeptide(L)'
;MAEEATVAKATRKKFCSKVYVNKDGTESRHAGPDVVQLEFRYYGIDGKLNGEKTVFRLNEIGKGCARACAWHGGAQKIGDEGNKATTWEEARESHETMIERLNGDEWVKPGEGAGPKTGVLILAIARACVKAGTWDADADGSPTENKERMEANRVKVSTKEGRDGAMANKDIEAEFKQLQLEASTKRAADAAAQAPGSKEGLEGF
;
A
#
# COMPACT_ATOMS: atom_id res chain seq x y z
N MET A 1 -15.06 17.44 42.18
CA MET A 1 -13.75 16.86 41.81
C MET A 1 -14.05 15.51 41.19
N ALA A 2 -13.94 15.40 39.87
CA ALA A 2 -14.19 14.17 39.13
C ALA A 2 -12.83 13.49 38.88
N GLU A 3 -12.70 12.27 39.35
CA GLU A 3 -11.51 11.44 39.23
C GLU A 3 -11.55 10.76 37.85
N GLU A 4 -10.75 11.26 36.91
CA GLU A 4 -10.59 10.65 35.58
C GLU A 4 -9.77 9.35 35.70
N ALA A 5 -10.47 8.21 35.69
CA ALA A 5 -9.85 6.90 35.59
C ALA A 5 -9.22 6.73 34.19
N THR A 6 -7.90 6.84 34.13
CA THR A 6 -7.11 6.47 32.96
C THR A 6 -7.13 4.95 32.81
N VAL A 7 -7.89 4.46 31.82
CA VAL A 7 -7.88 3.04 31.43
C VAL A 7 -6.53 2.75 30.76
N ALA A 8 -5.58 2.22 31.52
CA ALA A 8 -4.36 1.64 30.98
C ALA A 8 -4.75 0.54 29.97
N LYS A 9 -4.46 0.75 28.68
CA LYS A 9 -4.63 -0.28 27.64
C LYS A 9 -3.70 -1.45 28.00
N ALA A 10 -4.25 -2.50 28.59
CA ALA A 10 -3.55 -3.75 28.81
C ALA A 10 -2.97 -4.24 27.47
N THR A 11 -1.64 -4.28 27.36
CA THR A 11 -0.95 -4.71 26.16
C THR A 11 -1.36 -6.15 25.84
N ARG A 12 -2.07 -6.34 24.72
CA ARG A 12 -2.67 -7.63 24.38
C ARG A 12 -1.57 -8.69 24.24
N LYS A 13 -1.63 -9.72 25.08
CA LYS A 13 -0.65 -10.81 25.10
C LYS A 13 -0.71 -11.61 23.79
N LYS A 14 0.45 -11.82 23.16
CA LYS A 14 0.57 -12.54 21.89
C LYS A 14 0.74 -14.04 22.17
N PHE A 15 -0.24 -14.85 21.78
CA PHE A 15 -0.22 -16.31 21.95
C PHE A 15 0.11 -17.08 20.66
N CYS A 16 0.05 -16.41 19.51
CA CYS A 16 0.28 -17.04 18.22
C CYS A 16 0.91 -16.05 17.23
N SER A 17 1.78 -16.56 16.36
CA SER A 17 2.24 -15.84 15.16
C SER A 17 2.10 -16.71 13.94
N LYS A 18 1.63 -16.09 12.86
CA LYS A 18 1.72 -16.65 11.51
C LYS A 18 3.10 -16.41 10.91
N VAL A 19 3.64 -17.42 10.25
CA VAL A 19 4.91 -17.37 9.48
C VAL A 19 4.69 -18.09 8.16
N TYR A 20 5.01 -17.45 7.06
CA TYR A 20 5.01 -18.06 5.74
C TYR A 20 6.39 -18.64 5.46
N VAL A 21 6.43 -19.86 4.94
CA VAL A 21 7.66 -20.56 4.56
C VAL A 21 7.67 -20.72 3.05
N ASN A 22 8.70 -20.18 2.42
CA ASN A 22 8.92 -20.23 0.98
C ASN A 22 9.52 -21.57 0.57
N LYS A 23 9.51 -21.85 -0.74
CA LYS A 23 10.06 -23.07 -1.32
C LYS A 23 11.54 -23.30 -1.01
N ASP A 24 12.32 -22.23 -0.83
CA ASP A 24 13.75 -22.27 -0.45
C ASP A 24 13.97 -22.42 1.07
N GLY A 25 12.90 -22.52 1.86
CA GLY A 25 12.94 -22.61 3.32
C GLY A 25 13.02 -21.26 4.02
N THR A 26 13.06 -20.14 3.30
CA THR A 26 13.06 -18.81 3.92
C THR A 26 11.72 -18.49 4.56
N GLU A 27 11.78 -17.76 5.68
CA GLU A 27 10.61 -17.39 6.47
C GLU A 27 10.24 -15.92 6.28
N SER A 28 8.94 -15.64 6.21
CA SER A 28 8.41 -14.30 6.04
C SER A 28 7.16 -14.09 6.88
N ARG A 29 6.94 -12.84 7.32
CA ARG A 29 5.67 -12.42 7.95
C ARG A 29 4.57 -12.12 6.93
N HIS A 30 4.92 -12.08 5.65
CA HIS A 30 4.03 -11.77 4.54
C HIS A 30 4.05 -12.89 3.50
N ALA A 31 2.89 -13.18 2.91
CA ALA A 31 2.80 -14.13 1.82
C ALA A 31 3.52 -13.58 0.57
N GLY A 32 4.14 -14.48 -0.18
CA GLY A 32 4.76 -14.25 -1.48
C GLY A 32 4.37 -15.37 -2.45
N PRO A 33 4.72 -15.24 -3.75
CA PRO A 33 4.36 -16.23 -4.77
C PRO A 33 4.99 -17.60 -4.53
N ASP A 34 6.16 -17.65 -3.90
CA ASP A 34 6.90 -18.90 -3.62
C ASP A 34 6.52 -19.58 -2.30
N VAL A 35 5.47 -19.09 -1.62
CA VAL A 35 5.02 -19.68 -0.36
C VAL A 35 4.45 -21.08 -0.59
N VAL A 36 4.99 -22.05 0.12
CA VAL A 36 4.53 -23.45 0.07
C VAL A 36 3.85 -23.88 1.36
N GLN A 37 4.06 -23.14 2.45
CA GLN A 37 3.60 -23.52 3.78
C GLN A 37 3.29 -22.30 4.65
N LEU A 38 2.23 -22.40 5.45
CA LEU A 38 1.89 -21.48 6.52
C LEU A 38 2.10 -22.17 7.86
N GLU A 39 2.85 -21.56 8.77
CA GLU A 39 3.04 -22.02 10.14
C GLU A 39 2.34 -21.09 11.13
N PHE A 40 1.65 -21.68 12.09
CA PHE A 40 1.20 -21.02 13.31
C PHE A 40 2.10 -21.44 14.46
N ARG A 41 2.90 -20.51 14.97
CA ARG A 41 3.80 -20.74 16.12
C ARG A 41 3.18 -20.21 17.38
N TYR A 42 3.19 -21.00 18.45
CA TYR A 42 2.53 -20.66 19.69
C TYR A 42 3.51 -20.14 20.74
N TYR A 43 3.01 -19.23 21.58
CA TYR A 43 3.78 -18.60 22.65
C TYR A 43 3.17 -18.94 24.00
N GLY A 44 4.04 -19.23 24.97
CA GLY A 44 3.67 -19.46 26.35
C GLY A 44 3.17 -18.19 27.06
N ILE A 45 2.73 -18.37 28.30
CA ILE A 45 2.30 -17.29 29.18
C ILE A 45 3.47 -16.35 29.52
N ASP A 46 4.71 -16.78 29.38
CA ASP A 46 5.89 -15.94 29.53
C ASP A 46 6.27 -15.17 28.25
N GLY A 47 5.49 -15.33 27.17
CA GLY A 47 5.75 -14.70 25.88
C GLY A 47 6.88 -15.34 25.08
N LYS A 48 7.46 -16.46 25.54
CA LYS A 48 8.46 -17.24 24.80
C LYS A 48 7.78 -18.25 23.89
N LEU A 49 8.45 -18.62 22.79
CA LEU A 49 7.97 -19.71 21.94
C LEU A 49 7.95 -21.00 22.77
N ASN A 50 6.81 -21.68 22.80
CA ASN A 50 6.67 -22.94 23.54
C ASN A 50 7.21 -24.16 22.76
N GLY A 51 7.68 -23.95 21.52
CA GLY A 51 8.18 -24.99 20.63
C GLY A 51 7.10 -25.67 19.78
N GLU A 52 5.81 -25.43 20.06
CA GLU A 52 4.71 -25.99 19.29
C GLU A 52 4.42 -25.16 18.04
N LYS A 53 4.14 -25.85 16.94
CA LYS A 53 3.65 -25.24 15.72
C LYS A 53 2.62 -26.09 15.02
N THR A 54 1.64 -25.43 14.41
CA THR A 54 0.71 -26.05 13.46
C THR A 54 1.13 -25.66 12.06
N VAL A 55 1.32 -26.67 11.22
CA VAL A 55 1.66 -26.50 9.80
C VAL A 55 0.38 -26.61 8.99
N PHE A 56 0.24 -25.70 8.03
CA PHE A 56 -0.90 -25.64 7.13
C PHE A 56 -0.40 -25.52 5.69
N ARG A 57 -0.79 -26.48 4.84
CA ARG A 57 -0.46 -26.45 3.41
C ARG A 57 -1.72 -26.38 2.57
N LEU A 58 -1.72 -25.55 1.54
CA LEU A 58 -2.90 -25.33 0.69
C LEU A 58 -3.38 -26.62 -0.01
N ASN A 59 -2.46 -27.53 -0.35
CA ASN A 59 -2.77 -28.81 -0.99
C ASN A 59 -3.41 -29.84 -0.04
N GLU A 60 -3.39 -29.61 1.27
CA GLU A 60 -4.03 -30.46 2.28
C GLU A 60 -5.51 -30.08 2.50
N ILE A 61 -5.97 -28.96 1.91
CA ILE A 61 -7.34 -28.45 2.02
C ILE A 61 -8.18 -28.99 0.86
N GLY A 62 -9.44 -29.34 1.15
CA GLY A 62 -10.42 -29.64 0.10
C GLY A 62 -10.57 -28.50 -0.90
N LYS A 63 -10.65 -28.82 -2.20
CA LYS A 63 -10.65 -27.85 -3.32
C LYS A 63 -11.63 -26.68 -3.15
N GLY A 64 -12.83 -26.94 -2.63
CA GLY A 64 -13.84 -25.91 -2.38
C GLY A 64 -13.39 -24.89 -1.33
N CYS A 65 -12.86 -25.36 -0.21
CA CYS A 65 -12.31 -24.50 0.84
C CYS A 65 -11.04 -23.78 0.39
N ALA A 66 -10.15 -24.45 -0.36
CA ALA A 66 -8.96 -23.82 -0.93
C ALA A 66 -9.33 -22.64 -1.85
N ARG A 67 -10.34 -22.80 -2.71
CA ARG A 67 -10.88 -21.73 -3.55
C ARG A 67 -11.44 -20.58 -2.70
N ALA A 68 -12.20 -20.87 -1.65
CA ALA A 68 -12.73 -19.84 -0.74
C ALA A 68 -11.61 -19.08 -0.02
N CYS A 69 -10.57 -19.77 0.46
CA CYS A 69 -9.39 -19.15 1.07
C CYS A 69 -8.66 -18.22 0.09
N ALA A 70 -8.50 -18.63 -1.17
CA ALA A 70 -7.88 -17.80 -2.21
C ALA A 70 -8.68 -16.51 -2.44
N TRP A 71 -10.01 -16.59 -2.57
CA TRP A 71 -10.88 -15.42 -2.71
C TRP A 71 -10.81 -14.50 -1.49
N HIS A 72 -10.85 -15.06 -0.29
CA HIS A 72 -10.73 -14.26 0.94
C HIS A 72 -9.38 -13.54 1.00
N GLY A 73 -8.27 -14.24 0.73
CA GLY A 73 -6.94 -13.65 0.72
C GLY A 73 -6.78 -12.57 -0.35
N GLY A 74 -7.30 -12.79 -1.56
CA GLY A 74 -7.31 -11.81 -2.63
C GLY A 74 -8.12 -10.56 -2.28
N ALA A 75 -9.34 -10.74 -1.76
CA ALA A 75 -10.20 -9.64 -1.32
C ALA A 75 -9.54 -8.81 -0.21
N GLN A 76 -8.92 -9.46 0.78
CA GLN A 76 -8.18 -8.78 1.84
C GLN A 76 -6.99 -8.00 1.28
N LYS A 77 -6.20 -8.59 0.37
CA LYS A 77 -5.05 -7.91 -0.26
C LYS A 77 -5.46 -6.65 -1.01
N ILE A 78 -6.55 -6.72 -1.78
CA ILE A 78 -7.07 -5.57 -2.55
C ILE A 78 -7.64 -4.53 -1.59
N GLY A 79 -8.47 -4.94 -0.63
CA GLY A 79 -9.10 -4.04 0.34
C GLY A 79 -8.12 -3.33 1.27
N ASP A 80 -7.07 -4.02 1.74
CA ASP A 80 -6.03 -3.43 2.59
C ASP A 80 -5.27 -2.30 1.89
N GLU A 81 -5.16 -2.34 0.55
CA GLU A 81 -4.54 -1.26 -0.21
C GLU A 81 -5.49 -0.06 -0.37
N GLY A 82 -6.77 -0.31 -0.67
CA GLY A 82 -7.77 0.77 -0.72
C GLY A 82 -7.99 1.45 0.63
N ASN A 83 -7.93 0.71 1.74
CA ASN A 83 -8.12 1.23 3.10
C ASN A 83 -7.05 2.24 3.55
N LYS A 84 -5.95 2.39 2.80
CA LYS A 84 -4.93 3.42 3.06
C LYS A 84 -5.24 4.77 2.42
N ALA A 85 -6.24 4.82 1.55
CA ALA A 85 -6.65 6.02 0.85
C ALA A 85 -7.37 7.00 1.79
N THR A 86 -7.29 8.29 1.46
CA THR A 86 -8.00 9.35 2.20
C THR A 86 -9.31 9.74 1.54
N THR A 87 -9.46 9.47 0.23
CA THR A 87 -10.71 9.68 -0.52
C THR A 87 -11.17 8.40 -1.21
N TRP A 88 -12.44 8.37 -1.63
CA TRP A 88 -13.00 7.22 -2.33
C TRP A 88 -12.39 7.08 -3.74
N GLU A 89 -12.02 8.18 -4.40
CA GLU A 89 -11.33 8.17 -5.69
C GLU A 89 -9.96 7.52 -5.57
N GLU A 90 -9.18 7.91 -4.55
CA GLU A 90 -7.88 7.32 -4.24
C GLU A 90 -7.99 5.83 -3.92
N ALA A 91 -9.05 5.43 -3.19
CA ALA A 91 -9.30 4.03 -2.85
C ALA A 91 -9.60 3.22 -4.12
N ARG A 92 -10.49 3.75 -4.99
CA ARG A 92 -10.85 3.12 -6.26
C ARG A 92 -9.64 2.95 -7.17
N GLU A 93 -8.83 3.98 -7.32
CA GLU A 93 -7.64 3.95 -8.16
C GLU A 93 -6.60 2.95 -7.62
N SER A 94 -6.45 2.88 -6.29
CA SER A 94 -5.56 1.92 -5.65
C SER A 94 -6.05 0.47 -5.84
N HIS A 95 -7.37 0.24 -5.83
CA HIS A 95 -7.96 -1.05 -6.18
C HIS A 95 -7.71 -1.43 -7.65
N GLU A 96 -8.02 -0.53 -8.59
CA GLU A 96 -7.84 -0.76 -10.03
C GLU A 96 -6.38 -1.12 -10.35
N THR A 97 -5.43 -0.38 -9.77
CA THR A 97 -3.99 -0.65 -9.94
C THR A 97 -3.58 -2.01 -9.36
N MET A 98 -4.11 -2.39 -8.19
CA MET A 98 -3.80 -3.69 -7.57
C MET A 98 -4.35 -4.86 -8.41
N ILE A 99 -5.57 -4.72 -8.94
CA ILE A 99 -6.19 -5.73 -9.81
C ILE A 99 -5.36 -5.91 -11.09
N GLU A 100 -4.93 -4.81 -11.72
CA GLU A 100 -4.14 -4.88 -12.93
C GLU A 100 -2.80 -5.59 -12.73
N ARG A 101 -2.09 -5.30 -11.63
CA ARG A 101 -0.81 -5.98 -11.31
C ARG A 101 -1.00 -7.46 -11.00
N LEU A 102 -2.03 -7.81 -10.24
CA LEU A 102 -2.37 -9.21 -9.98
C LEU A 102 -2.72 -9.97 -11.27
N ASN A 103 -3.44 -9.33 -12.20
CA ASN A 103 -3.71 -9.90 -13.53
C ASN A 103 -2.44 -10.03 -14.39
N GLY A 104 -1.44 -9.18 -14.16
CA GLY A 104 -0.12 -9.23 -14.77
C GLY A 104 0.87 -10.18 -14.08
N ASP A 105 0.41 -11.05 -13.17
CA ASP A 105 1.21 -11.99 -12.37
C ASP A 105 2.26 -11.31 -11.48
N GLU A 106 1.99 -10.08 -11.05
CA GLU A 106 2.89 -9.29 -10.22
C GLU A 106 2.43 -9.26 -8.75
N TRP A 107 3.24 -9.84 -7.86
CA TRP A 107 2.97 -9.85 -6.43
C TRP A 107 3.52 -8.61 -5.72
N VAL A 108 2.61 -7.72 -5.30
CA VAL A 108 2.96 -6.45 -4.64
C VAL A 108 2.72 -6.54 -3.13
N LYS A 109 3.65 -6.09 -2.28
CA LYS A 109 3.33 -5.95 -0.85
C LYS A 109 2.46 -4.71 -0.60
N PRO A 110 1.61 -4.73 0.43
CA PRO A 110 0.88 -3.53 0.83
C PRO A 110 1.87 -2.38 1.09
N GLY A 111 1.70 -1.25 0.39
CA GLY A 111 2.53 -0.05 0.60
C GLY A 111 3.86 -0.01 -0.15
N GLU A 112 4.23 -1.05 -0.91
CA GLU A 112 5.42 -1.05 -1.80
C GLU A 112 5.24 -0.15 -3.04
N GLY A 113 4.27 0.78 -3.00
CA GLY A 113 3.86 1.56 -4.16
C GLY A 113 3.20 0.65 -5.18
N ALA A 114 1.88 0.79 -5.32
CA ALA A 114 1.31 0.63 -6.66
C ALA A 114 2.18 1.49 -7.62
N GLY A 115 2.42 1.05 -8.86
CA GLY A 115 3.13 1.86 -9.86
C GLY A 115 2.48 3.23 -10.05
N PRO A 116 2.88 4.01 -11.07
CA PRO A 116 2.37 5.37 -11.25
C PRO A 116 0.84 5.42 -11.17
N LYS A 117 0.34 5.95 -10.05
CA LYS A 117 -1.09 6.15 -9.83
C LYS A 117 -1.59 7.05 -10.96
N THR A 118 -2.54 6.57 -11.75
CA THR A 118 -3.22 7.29 -12.84
C THR A 118 -3.48 8.76 -12.50
N GLY A 119 -4.07 9.08 -11.34
CA GLY A 119 -4.33 10.45 -10.89
C GLY A 119 -3.07 11.29 -10.72
N VAL A 120 -2.02 10.72 -10.13
CA VAL A 120 -0.72 11.37 -9.96
C VAL A 120 -0.03 11.55 -11.31
N LEU A 121 -0.14 10.57 -12.20
CA LEU A 121 0.45 10.61 -13.53
C LEU A 121 -0.25 11.63 -14.44
N ILE A 122 -1.58 11.76 -14.36
CA ILE A 122 -2.33 12.82 -15.06
C ILE A 122 -1.86 14.19 -14.59
N LEU A 123 -1.69 14.37 -13.28
CA LEU A 123 -1.20 15.64 -12.73
C LEU A 123 0.25 15.92 -13.16
N ALA A 124 1.10 14.89 -13.22
CA ALA A 124 2.46 15.00 -13.76
C ALA A 124 2.46 15.40 -15.23
N ILE A 125 1.60 14.80 -16.06
CA ILE A 125 1.39 15.19 -17.46
C ILE A 125 0.97 16.66 -17.55
N ALA A 126 0.00 17.08 -16.74
CA ALA A 126 -0.48 18.46 -16.74
C ALA A 126 0.64 19.45 -16.38
N ARG A 127 1.42 19.19 -15.32
CA ARG A 127 2.56 20.03 -14.92
C ARG A 127 3.64 20.09 -16.02
N ALA A 128 3.96 18.95 -16.64
CA ALA A 128 4.93 18.91 -17.74
C ALA A 128 4.44 19.71 -18.95
N CYS A 129 3.15 19.61 -19.30
CA CYS A 129 2.55 20.37 -20.38
C CYS A 129 2.52 21.88 -20.12
N VAL A 130 2.30 22.31 -18.87
CA VAL A 130 2.40 23.72 -18.45
C VAL A 130 3.83 24.22 -18.58
N LYS A 131 4.82 23.47 -18.09
CA LYS A 131 6.26 23.83 -18.24
C LYS A 131 6.69 23.92 -19.70
N ALA A 132 6.13 23.06 -20.56
CA ALA A 132 6.35 23.10 -22.01
C ALA A 132 5.58 24.24 -22.72
N GLY A 133 4.73 24.99 -22.02
CA GLY A 133 3.92 26.08 -22.59
C GLY A 133 2.77 25.60 -23.49
N THR A 134 2.38 24.32 -23.38
CA THR A 134 1.31 23.73 -24.20
C THR A 134 -0.06 23.77 -23.53
N TRP A 135 -0.07 23.91 -22.21
CA TRP A 135 -1.27 24.05 -21.38
C TRP A 135 -1.17 25.34 -20.58
N ASP A 136 -2.32 25.95 -20.33
CA ASP A 136 -2.43 27.16 -19.52
C ASP A 136 -2.24 26.84 -18.03
N ALA A 137 -1.71 27.81 -17.30
CA ALA A 137 -1.52 27.76 -15.86
C ALA A 137 -2.34 28.86 -15.18
N ASP A 138 -2.84 28.57 -13.99
CA ASP A 138 -3.46 29.55 -13.10
C ASP A 138 -2.39 30.48 -12.50
N ALA A 139 -2.83 31.51 -11.78
CA ALA A 139 -1.94 32.55 -11.24
C ALA A 139 -0.86 32.02 -10.28
N ASP A 140 -1.09 30.85 -9.67
CA ASP A 140 -0.15 30.16 -8.80
C ASP A 140 0.79 29.19 -9.54
N GLY A 141 0.70 29.13 -10.88
CA GLY A 141 1.48 28.24 -11.74
C GLY A 141 0.95 26.80 -11.76
N SER A 142 -0.19 26.51 -11.13
CA SER A 142 -0.84 25.21 -11.23
C SER A 142 -1.53 25.04 -12.60
N PRO A 143 -1.65 23.82 -13.14
CA PRO A 143 -2.37 23.61 -14.39
C PRO A 143 -3.83 24.04 -14.27
N THR A 144 -4.28 24.93 -15.15
CA THR A 144 -5.68 25.36 -15.20
C THR A 144 -6.58 24.14 -15.39
N GLU A 145 -7.67 24.06 -14.62
CA GLU A 145 -8.56 22.88 -14.59
C GLU A 145 -9.28 22.68 -15.94
N ASN A 146 -8.65 21.96 -16.87
CA ASN A 146 -9.24 21.57 -18.15
C ASN A 146 -9.74 20.12 -18.07
N LYS A 147 -10.98 19.95 -17.60
CA LYS A 147 -11.60 18.64 -17.32
C LYS A 147 -11.56 17.69 -18.52
N GLU A 148 -11.77 18.19 -19.74
CA GLU A 148 -11.75 17.36 -20.95
C GLU A 148 -10.35 16.81 -21.25
N ARG A 149 -9.30 17.64 -21.15
CA ARG A 149 -7.93 17.19 -21.37
C ARG A 149 -7.46 16.23 -20.28
N MET A 150 -7.83 16.50 -19.03
CA MET A 150 -7.53 15.63 -17.89
C MET A 150 -8.18 14.26 -18.05
N GLU A 151 -9.44 14.21 -18.49
CA GLU A 151 -10.16 12.96 -18.73
C GLU A 151 -9.61 12.20 -19.94
N ALA A 152 -9.27 12.90 -21.03
CA ALA A 152 -8.61 12.28 -22.19
C ALA A 152 -7.28 11.63 -21.82
N ASN A 153 -6.50 12.29 -20.95
CA ASN A 153 -5.27 11.70 -20.43
C ASN A 153 -5.55 10.56 -19.45
N ARG A 154 -6.59 10.64 -18.62
CA ARG A 154 -7.03 9.54 -17.74
C ARG A 154 -7.33 8.28 -18.53
N VAL A 155 -8.08 8.39 -19.62
CA VAL A 155 -8.37 7.26 -20.51
C VAL A 155 -7.08 6.70 -21.09
N LYS A 156 -6.16 7.55 -21.57
CA LYS A 156 -4.88 7.11 -22.14
C LYS A 156 -4.00 6.37 -21.13
N VAL A 157 -3.90 6.87 -19.91
CA VAL A 157 -3.04 6.27 -18.86
C VAL A 157 -3.77 5.23 -17.99
N SER A 158 -4.98 4.84 -18.37
CA SER A 158 -5.73 3.78 -17.68
C SER A 158 -5.16 2.39 -17.93
N THR A 159 -4.36 2.20 -19.00
CA THR A 159 -3.69 0.94 -19.31
C THR A 159 -2.21 0.98 -18.96
N LYS A 160 -1.61 -0.18 -18.71
CA LYS A 160 -0.16 -0.33 -18.54
C LYS A 160 0.64 0.32 -19.66
N GLU A 161 0.31 0.03 -20.92
CA GLU A 161 1.04 0.57 -22.08
C GLU A 161 0.97 2.10 -22.12
N GLY A 162 -0.18 2.68 -21.75
CA GLY A 162 -0.36 4.12 -21.66
C GLY A 162 0.49 4.74 -20.55
N ARG A 163 0.58 4.10 -19.39
CA ARG A 163 1.44 4.56 -18.29
C ARG A 163 2.91 4.44 -18.62
N ASP A 164 3.33 3.31 -19.18
CA ASP A 164 4.71 3.08 -19.61
C ASP A 164 5.11 4.09 -20.70
N GLY A 165 4.23 4.36 -21.65
CA GLY A 165 4.43 5.40 -22.67
C GLY A 165 4.54 6.81 -22.10
N ALA A 166 3.72 7.15 -21.10
CA ALA A 166 3.82 8.45 -20.41
C ALA A 166 5.13 8.57 -19.60
N MET A 167 5.52 7.51 -18.90
CA MET A 167 6.74 7.46 -18.10
C MET A 167 8.04 7.40 -18.93
N ALA A 168 7.95 7.04 -20.22
CA ALA A 168 9.08 7.17 -21.15
C ALA A 168 9.43 8.63 -21.47
N ASN A 169 8.53 9.58 -21.22
CA ASN A 169 8.82 11.01 -21.33
C ASN A 169 9.50 11.51 -20.05
N LYS A 170 10.74 11.99 -20.19
CA LYS A 170 11.58 12.46 -19.07
C LYS A 170 10.98 13.62 -18.29
N ASP A 171 10.22 14.50 -18.94
CA ASP A 171 9.60 15.65 -18.27
C ASP A 171 8.43 15.20 -17.39
N ILE A 172 7.62 14.25 -17.89
CA ILE A 172 6.53 13.64 -17.13
C ILE A 172 7.10 12.83 -15.96
N GLU A 173 8.16 12.05 -16.20
CA GLU A 173 8.83 11.28 -15.14
C GLU A 173 9.39 12.21 -14.04
N ALA A 174 9.97 13.34 -14.41
CA ALA A 174 10.50 14.32 -13.46
C ALA A 174 9.38 14.91 -12.58
N GLU A 175 8.28 15.36 -13.19
CA GLU A 175 7.12 15.87 -12.44
C GLU A 175 6.49 14.80 -11.55
N PHE A 176 6.41 13.56 -12.03
CA PHE A 176 5.88 12.44 -11.27
C PHE A 176 6.73 12.18 -10.01
N LYS A 177 8.07 12.16 -10.13
CA LYS A 177 8.98 12.03 -8.98
C LYS A 177 8.85 13.20 -8.01
N GLN A 178 8.67 14.42 -8.52
CA GLN A 178 8.49 15.61 -7.69
C GLN A 178 7.17 15.55 -6.91
N LEU A 179 6.07 15.14 -7.54
CA LEU A 179 4.79 14.92 -6.86
C LEU A 179 4.87 13.83 -5.79
N GLN A 180 5.60 12.74 -6.04
CA GLN A 180 5.85 11.71 -5.03
C GLN A 180 6.62 12.27 -3.82
N LEU A 181 7.65 13.09 -4.09
CA LEU A 181 8.42 13.75 -3.04
C LEU A 181 7.53 14.69 -2.22
N GLU A 182 6.78 15.58 -2.86
CA GLU A 182 5.82 16.50 -2.22
C GLU A 182 4.83 15.74 -1.31
N ALA A 183 4.26 14.65 -1.82
CA ALA A 183 3.35 13.81 -1.05
C ALA A 183 4.04 13.13 0.15
N SER A 184 5.28 12.67 -0.01
CA SER A 184 6.05 12.07 1.09
C SER A 184 6.42 13.07 2.18
N THR A 185 6.82 14.28 1.79
CA THR A 185 7.14 15.38 2.71
C THR A 185 5.89 15.82 3.46
N LYS A 186 4.75 15.95 2.78
CA LYS A 186 3.47 16.28 3.42
C LYS A 186 3.07 15.23 4.45
N ARG A 187 3.13 13.93 4.10
CA ARG A 187 2.85 12.84 5.06
C ARG A 187 3.80 12.84 6.26
N ALA A 188 5.09 13.13 6.04
CA ALA A 188 6.05 13.24 7.13
C ALA A 188 5.73 14.43 8.06
N ALA A 189 5.32 15.57 7.50
CA ALA A 189 4.88 16.73 8.26
C ALA A 189 3.58 16.47 9.03
N ASP A 190 2.59 15.84 8.40
CA ASP A 190 1.32 15.47 9.03
C ASP A 190 1.54 14.44 10.16
N ALA A 191 2.44 13.47 9.96
CA ALA A 191 2.82 12.50 10.99
C ALA A 191 3.57 13.15 12.17
N ALA A 192 4.43 14.13 11.90
CA ALA A 192 5.11 14.91 12.93
C ALA A 192 4.13 15.80 13.72
N ALA A 193 3.12 16.36 13.05
CA ALA A 193 2.07 17.16 13.69
C ALA A 193 1.09 16.31 14.51
N GLN A 194 0.90 15.04 14.16
CA GLN A 194 0.05 14.08 14.87
C GLN A 194 0.77 13.30 15.98
N ALA A 195 2.07 13.53 16.21
CA ALA A 195 2.80 12.90 17.31
C ALA A 195 2.50 13.60 18.65
N PRO A 196 1.72 13.00 19.58
CA PRO A 196 1.71 13.47 20.97
C PRO A 196 3.12 13.31 21.55
N GLY A 197 3.59 14.35 22.25
CA GLY A 197 4.97 14.49 22.70
C GLY A 197 5.56 13.22 23.31
N SER A 198 6.53 12.62 22.61
CA SER A 198 7.44 11.61 23.14
C SER A 198 8.77 12.28 23.47
N LYS A 199 8.81 12.92 24.64
CA LYS A 199 10.06 13.02 25.40
C LYS A 199 9.97 12.00 26.54
N GLU A 200 11.13 11.38 26.77
CA GLU A 200 11.47 10.41 27.82
C GLU A 200 11.09 8.95 27.55
N GLY A 201 12.13 8.11 27.45
CA GLY A 201 12.02 6.66 27.47
C GLY A 201 12.92 5.91 26.49
N LEU A 202 14.17 6.33 26.28
CA LEU A 202 15.19 5.53 25.61
C LEU A 202 16.52 5.63 26.34
N GLU A 203 16.54 5.13 27.58
CA GLU A 203 17.75 4.56 28.18
C GLU A 203 17.35 3.29 28.93
N GLY A 204 17.87 2.14 28.48
CA GLY A 204 17.85 0.88 29.23
C GLY A 204 17.05 -0.27 28.60
N PHE A 205 17.59 -0.89 27.55
CA PHE A 205 17.54 -2.33 27.33
C PHE A 205 18.82 -2.79 26.62
#